data_AF-A0A9P5Q2Q8-F1
#
_entry.id   AF-A0A9P5Q2Q8-F1
#
_cell.length_a   1.000
_cell.length_b   1.000
_cell.length_c   1.000
_cell.angle_alpha   90.00
_cell.angle_beta   90.00
_cell.angle_gamma   90.00
#
_symmetry.space_group_name_H-M   'P 1'
#
loop_
_entity.id
_entity.type
_entity.pdbx_description
1 polymer ?
#
loop_
_entity_poly.entity_id
_entity_poly.type
_entity_poly.pdbx_seq_one_letter_code
_entity_poly.pdbx_strand_id
1 'polypeptide(L)'
;MASNVEKLCRIVSCLGGPSYSPNELEWATQITAGNTLINWIVTQLPSDIDIDDDCSLRAALLRIALEDEEVKMLQQCGAPTSNLKADLSNYVSPSRQSSRTALVENSTYAIEKQVSLLQHRLRQTKAVSHQLQKTAHVINAELERVQGGIDAKQEELELLSMRADSTISNNCSKYSELFKFLEENLKPDSSVAFLTECLDDRTQIIQRVSNQLACIDTWKARLPSTKNLDLEVLRLENALGMGESAASLVLSAEEVAYNQHLKVLINTLEAVDGDDGEIYDILQEVRIEGFSHHPPDIGKELELAWNRDQYTILKGYASVLEEASSQFYQTVCSLENLHTVLAEQDTIIQKTLATLRDLQQELDAIEQDLAGATAKSHQRTPHDSFPNADSDSEIEESQLKGLLKRLQGFRPSDSSPLVLLDQNDVLSELELLKRREESLNVREEQWCSSIPMALNSLMSMQEPALTATYSHSAMNTSPPYQLSPSVAILQREAKVKSEVLSSQVQRLQKDILILDDNRTHRKLKAFVERWNLLSK
;
A
#
# COMPACT_ATOMS: atom_id res chain seq x y z
N MET A 1 61.36 -26.42 -95.97
CA MET A 1 60.82 -26.20 -94.62
C MET A 1 60.60 -27.57 -94.01
N ALA A 2 61.35 -27.91 -92.96
CA ALA A 2 61.19 -29.21 -92.29
C ALA A 2 59.80 -29.30 -91.65
N SER A 3 59.17 -30.49 -91.71
CA SER A 3 57.89 -30.77 -91.07
C SER A 3 57.99 -30.57 -89.55
N ASN A 4 56.91 -30.15 -88.88
CA ASN A 4 56.91 -30.00 -87.42
C ASN A 4 57.27 -31.31 -86.70
N VAL A 5 56.98 -32.46 -87.32
CA VAL A 5 57.37 -33.78 -86.84
C VAL A 5 58.88 -34.01 -86.96
N GLU A 6 59.50 -33.58 -88.05
CA GLU A 6 60.95 -33.67 -88.24
C GLU A 6 61.70 -32.77 -87.24
N LYS A 7 61.18 -31.56 -87.00
CA LYS A 7 61.69 -30.66 -85.96
C LYS A 7 61.60 -31.32 -84.58
N LEU A 8 60.49 -31.98 -84.27
CA LEU A 8 60.31 -32.70 -83.01
C LEU A 8 61.29 -33.89 -82.88
N CYS A 9 61.48 -34.71 -83.92
CA CYS A 9 62.46 -35.80 -83.92
C CYS A 9 63.88 -35.30 -83.59
N ARG A 10 64.25 -34.14 -84.16
CA ARG A 10 65.53 -33.47 -83.89
C ARG A 10 65.62 -32.97 -82.45
N ILE A 11 64.59 -32.29 -81.94
CA ILE A 11 64.50 -31.85 -80.55
C ILE A 11 64.73 -33.02 -79.58
N VAL A 12 64.00 -34.12 -79.78
CA VAL A 12 64.08 -35.32 -78.93
C VAL A 12 65.48 -35.91 -78.97
N SER A 13 66.08 -36.00 -80.16
CA SER A 13 67.45 -36.52 -80.33
C SER A 13 68.49 -35.61 -79.65
N CYS A 14 68.36 -34.29 -79.76
CA CYS A 14 69.31 -33.33 -79.17
C CYS A 14 69.20 -33.23 -77.65
N LEU A 15 68.03 -33.53 -77.07
CA LEU A 15 67.81 -33.69 -75.63
C LEU A 15 68.32 -35.05 -75.09
N GLY A 16 68.93 -35.89 -75.94
CA GLY A 16 69.46 -37.20 -75.55
C GLY A 16 68.42 -38.32 -75.53
N GLY A 17 67.26 -38.11 -76.14
CA GLY A 17 66.26 -39.14 -76.37
C GLY A 17 66.63 -40.09 -77.53
N PRO A 18 65.90 -41.20 -77.68
CA PRO A 18 66.10 -42.13 -78.78
C PRO A 18 65.78 -41.49 -80.14
N SER A 19 66.51 -41.92 -81.17
CA SER A 19 66.34 -41.43 -82.54
C SER A 19 65.10 -42.07 -83.18
N TYR A 20 63.99 -41.33 -83.20
CA TYR A 20 62.76 -41.73 -83.88
C TYR A 20 62.76 -41.29 -85.34
N SER A 21 62.25 -42.13 -86.24
CA SER A 21 62.00 -41.71 -87.62
C SER A 21 60.73 -40.82 -87.68
N PRO A 22 60.65 -39.83 -88.59
CA PRO A 22 59.47 -38.95 -88.70
C PRO A 22 58.16 -39.73 -88.88
N ASN A 23 58.22 -40.86 -89.58
CA ASN A 23 57.08 -41.74 -89.83
C ASN A 23 56.57 -42.42 -88.55
N GLU A 24 57.41 -42.61 -87.53
CA GLU A 24 57.02 -43.19 -86.24
C GLU A 24 56.23 -42.21 -85.36
N LEU A 25 56.32 -40.91 -85.62
CA LEU A 25 55.59 -39.86 -84.88
C LEU A 25 54.45 -39.26 -85.71
N GLU A 26 54.26 -39.71 -86.95
CA GLU A 26 53.23 -39.18 -87.85
C GLU A 26 51.81 -39.46 -87.34
N TRP A 27 51.61 -40.58 -86.63
CA TRP A 27 50.33 -40.89 -85.97
C TRP A 27 49.91 -39.80 -84.96
N ALA A 28 50.86 -39.14 -84.31
CA ALA A 28 50.56 -38.12 -83.30
C ALA A 28 50.04 -36.81 -83.93
N THR A 29 50.31 -36.57 -85.22
CA THR A 29 49.70 -35.44 -85.95
C THR A 29 48.25 -35.70 -86.35
N GLN A 30 47.82 -36.96 -86.37
CA GLN A 30 46.43 -37.35 -86.67
C GLN A 30 45.49 -37.15 -85.48
N ILE A 31 46.02 -37.01 -84.26
CA ILE A 31 45.26 -36.72 -83.04
C ILE A 31 45.32 -35.20 -82.78
N THR A 32 44.18 -34.55 -82.57
CA THR A 32 44.12 -33.09 -82.34
C THR A 32 44.98 -32.64 -81.16
N ALA A 33 44.87 -33.31 -80.01
CA ALA A 33 45.69 -33.05 -78.83
C ALA A 33 47.19 -33.31 -79.06
N GLY A 34 47.51 -34.32 -79.87
CA GLY A 34 48.88 -34.64 -80.27
C GLY A 34 49.45 -33.56 -81.18
N ASN A 35 48.73 -33.17 -82.22
CA ASN A 35 49.12 -32.09 -83.13
C ASN A 35 49.29 -30.75 -82.39
N THR A 36 48.40 -30.41 -81.45
CA THR A 36 48.56 -29.20 -80.63
C THR A 36 49.80 -29.25 -79.77
N LEU A 37 50.14 -30.40 -79.19
CA LEU A 37 51.33 -30.56 -78.36
C LEU A 37 52.62 -30.52 -79.20
N ILE A 38 52.62 -31.18 -80.36
CA ILE A 38 53.73 -31.11 -81.33
C ILE A 38 53.94 -29.66 -81.77
N ASN A 39 52.87 -28.96 -82.14
CA ASN A 39 52.95 -27.56 -82.54
C ASN A 39 53.42 -26.69 -81.38
N TRP A 40 52.94 -26.91 -80.15
CA TRP A 40 53.38 -26.19 -78.96
C TRP A 40 54.90 -26.35 -78.74
N ILE A 41 55.41 -27.59 -78.71
CA ILE A 41 56.85 -27.87 -78.55
C ILE A 41 57.66 -27.20 -79.66
N VAL A 42 57.18 -27.28 -80.91
CA VAL A 42 57.87 -26.69 -82.06
C VAL A 42 57.86 -25.16 -82.03
N THR A 43 56.80 -24.52 -81.51
CA THR A 43 56.71 -23.06 -81.36
C THR A 43 57.64 -22.48 -80.29
N GLN A 44 58.20 -23.32 -79.42
CA GLN A 44 59.22 -22.92 -78.44
C GLN A 44 60.60 -22.72 -79.09
N LEU A 45 60.81 -23.21 -80.31
CA LEU A 45 62.01 -22.95 -81.10
C LEU A 45 61.86 -21.64 -81.89
N PRO A 46 62.81 -20.70 -81.78
CA PRO A 46 62.88 -19.56 -82.67
C PRO A 46 62.89 -19.97 -84.14
N SER A 47 62.10 -19.26 -84.96
CA SER A 47 61.93 -19.52 -86.39
C SER A 47 63.25 -19.46 -87.19
N ASP A 48 64.27 -18.77 -86.66
CA ASP A 48 65.53 -18.48 -87.33
C ASP A 48 66.68 -19.43 -86.95
N ILE A 49 66.41 -20.48 -86.17
CA ILE A 49 67.45 -21.47 -85.83
C ILE A 49 67.66 -22.42 -87.00
N ASP A 50 68.92 -22.52 -87.42
CA ASP A 50 69.35 -23.56 -88.34
C ASP A 50 69.26 -24.92 -87.64
N ILE A 51 68.40 -25.79 -88.16
CA ILE A 51 68.06 -27.10 -87.57
C ILE A 51 69.25 -28.06 -87.66
N ASP A 52 70.25 -27.76 -88.52
CA ASP A 52 71.48 -28.52 -88.68
C ASP A 52 72.61 -28.13 -87.70
N ASP A 53 72.46 -27.04 -86.92
CA ASP A 53 73.42 -26.66 -85.87
C ASP A 53 72.99 -27.15 -84.48
N ASP A 54 73.49 -28.32 -84.08
CA ASP A 54 73.21 -28.97 -82.80
C ASP A 54 73.52 -28.09 -81.57
N CYS A 55 74.51 -27.18 -81.67
CA CYS A 55 74.88 -26.29 -80.57
C CYS A 55 73.83 -25.19 -80.38
N SER A 56 73.39 -24.56 -81.48
CA SER A 56 72.33 -23.55 -81.48
C SER A 56 70.98 -24.14 -81.10
N LEU A 57 70.67 -25.36 -81.57
CA LEU A 57 69.48 -26.08 -81.16
C LEU A 57 69.51 -26.34 -79.65
N ARG A 58 70.55 -27.00 -79.10
CA ARG A 58 70.64 -27.27 -77.65
C ARG A 58 70.54 -26.02 -76.78
N ALA A 59 71.11 -24.89 -77.21
CA ALA A 59 71.00 -23.62 -76.49
C ALA A 59 69.54 -23.09 -76.43
N ALA A 60 68.76 -23.29 -77.49
CA ALA A 60 67.35 -22.94 -77.52
C ALA A 60 66.47 -23.93 -76.73
N LEU A 61 66.83 -25.22 -76.74
CA LEU A 61 66.12 -26.27 -76.02
C LEU A 61 66.18 -26.12 -74.48
N LEU A 62 67.17 -25.41 -73.94
CA LEU A 62 67.26 -25.05 -72.52
C LEU A 62 66.06 -24.21 -72.02
N ARG A 63 65.25 -23.66 -72.93
CA ARG A 63 64.06 -22.85 -72.64
C ARG A 63 62.74 -23.59 -72.83
N ILE A 64 62.75 -24.88 -73.16
CA ILE A 64 61.52 -25.68 -73.32
C ILE A 64 60.92 -26.00 -71.95
N ALA A 65 60.18 -25.05 -71.39
CA ALA A 65 59.25 -25.23 -70.28
C ALA A 65 58.31 -24.01 -70.11
N LEU A 66 58.18 -23.17 -71.15
CA LEU A 66 57.47 -21.89 -71.05
C LEU A 66 55.96 -22.09 -71.21
N GLU A 67 55.16 -21.50 -70.33
CA GLU A 67 53.70 -21.52 -70.41
C GLU A 67 53.21 -20.71 -71.62
N ASP A 68 52.03 -21.02 -72.17
CA ASP A 68 51.50 -20.41 -73.41
C ASP A 68 51.52 -18.87 -73.42
N GLU A 69 51.30 -18.25 -72.26
CA GLU A 69 51.36 -16.79 -72.09
C GLU A 69 52.80 -16.27 -72.17
N GLU A 70 53.77 -17.01 -71.63
CA GLU A 70 55.20 -16.70 -71.70
C GLU A 70 55.72 -16.86 -73.13
N VAL A 71 55.25 -17.89 -73.85
CA VAL A 71 55.56 -18.11 -75.28
C VAL A 71 55.06 -16.93 -76.12
N LYS A 72 53.83 -16.47 -75.88
CA LYS A 72 53.27 -15.29 -76.57
C LYS A 72 54.06 -14.03 -76.26
N MET A 73 54.48 -13.82 -75.00
CA MET A 73 55.33 -12.67 -74.64
C MET A 73 56.71 -12.74 -75.31
N LEU A 74 57.34 -13.93 -75.36
CA LEU A 74 58.62 -14.13 -76.03
C LEU A 74 58.54 -13.91 -77.55
N GLN A 75 57.46 -14.37 -78.19
CA GLN A 75 57.21 -14.10 -79.61
C GLN A 75 57.00 -12.60 -79.90
N GLN A 76 56.42 -11.86 -78.95
CA GLN A 76 56.25 -10.40 -79.06
C GLN A 76 57.56 -9.62 -78.81
N CYS A 77 58.49 -10.17 -78.02
CA CYS A 77 59.73 -9.48 -77.67
C CYS A 77 60.83 -9.54 -78.74
N GLY A 78 60.72 -10.39 -79.77
CA GLY A 78 61.76 -10.53 -80.82
C GLY A 78 63.11 -11.06 -80.29
N ALA A 79 63.99 -11.47 -81.19
CA ALA A 79 65.24 -12.17 -80.84
C ALA A 79 66.07 -11.42 -79.78
N PRO A 80 66.43 -12.06 -78.64
CA PRO A 80 67.17 -11.38 -77.57
C PRO A 80 68.63 -11.23 -77.97
N THR A 81 69.05 -10.00 -78.27
CA THR A 81 70.46 -9.64 -78.30
C THR A 81 71.01 -9.60 -76.88
N SER A 82 71.79 -10.62 -76.52
CA SER A 82 72.86 -10.63 -75.50
C SER A 82 72.53 -10.34 -74.02
N ASN A 83 72.92 -11.29 -73.15
CA ASN A 83 73.44 -11.12 -71.79
C ASN A 83 72.57 -10.44 -70.71
N LEU A 84 71.34 -10.90 -70.52
CA LEU A 84 70.63 -10.73 -69.24
C LEU A 84 70.75 -12.01 -68.41
N LYS A 85 71.65 -12.02 -67.42
CA LYS A 85 71.58 -12.95 -66.29
C LYS A 85 70.37 -12.53 -65.43
N ALA A 86 69.17 -12.92 -65.84
CA ALA A 86 67.99 -12.75 -65.02
C ALA A 86 68.04 -13.71 -63.83
N ASP A 87 67.87 -13.18 -62.63
CA ASP A 87 67.78 -13.95 -61.40
C ASP A 87 66.42 -14.67 -61.35
N LEU A 88 66.43 -15.94 -61.77
CA LEU A 88 65.24 -16.80 -61.86
C LEU A 88 64.64 -17.16 -60.49
N SER A 89 65.31 -16.82 -59.39
CA SER A 89 64.84 -17.14 -58.03
C SER A 89 63.54 -16.43 -57.64
N ASN A 90 63.25 -15.27 -58.24
CA ASN A 90 62.02 -14.51 -58.01
C ASN A 90 60.95 -14.71 -59.10
N TYR A 91 61.18 -15.65 -60.03
CA TYR A 91 60.25 -15.93 -61.09
C TYR A 91 59.03 -16.70 -60.56
N VAL A 92 57.84 -16.18 -60.81
CA VAL A 92 56.56 -16.85 -60.52
C VAL A 92 55.88 -17.08 -61.86
N SER A 93 55.61 -18.33 -62.21
CA SER A 93 54.91 -18.65 -63.45
C SER A 93 53.51 -18.02 -63.48
N PRO A 94 53.00 -17.61 -64.66
CA PRO A 94 51.67 -17.05 -64.81
C PRO A 94 50.57 -17.93 -64.21
N SER A 95 50.64 -19.25 -64.36
CA SER A 95 49.69 -20.18 -63.72
C SER A 95 49.69 -20.07 -62.19
N ARG A 96 50.87 -19.95 -61.57
CA ARG A 96 51.02 -19.82 -60.12
C ARG A 96 50.57 -18.44 -59.64
N GLN A 97 50.80 -17.39 -60.42
CA GLN A 97 50.32 -16.04 -60.14
C GLN A 97 48.79 -15.93 -60.29
N SER A 98 48.22 -16.55 -61.33
CA SER A 98 46.77 -16.65 -61.55
C SER A 98 46.09 -17.45 -60.43
N SER A 99 46.66 -18.59 -60.04
CA SER A 99 46.17 -19.37 -58.90
C SER A 99 46.24 -18.58 -57.59
N ARG A 100 47.33 -17.84 -57.35
CA ARG A 100 47.49 -16.98 -56.17
C ARG A 100 46.48 -15.84 -56.16
N THR A 101 46.25 -15.18 -57.29
CA THR A 101 45.27 -14.09 -57.40
C THR A 101 43.85 -14.61 -57.19
N ALA A 102 43.48 -15.74 -57.80
CA ALA A 102 42.19 -16.38 -57.58
C ALA A 102 41.98 -16.78 -56.10
N LEU A 103 43.02 -17.27 -55.42
CA LEU A 103 42.96 -17.58 -53.99
C LEU A 103 42.73 -16.31 -53.15
N VAL A 104 43.46 -15.24 -53.45
CA VAL A 104 43.29 -13.94 -52.78
C VAL A 104 41.88 -13.41 -53.00
N GLU A 105 41.38 -13.40 -54.24
CA GLU A 105 40.03 -12.92 -54.58
C GLU A 105 38.93 -13.72 -53.87
N ASN A 106 39.07 -15.06 -53.82
CA ASN A 106 38.15 -15.91 -53.06
C ASN A 106 38.22 -15.63 -51.56
N SER A 107 39.42 -15.38 -51.02
CA SER A 107 39.59 -15.04 -49.61
C SER A 107 38.98 -13.68 -49.27
N THR A 108 39.15 -12.67 -50.13
CA THR A 108 38.57 -11.34 -49.95
C THR A 108 37.06 -11.40 -50.01
N TYR A 109 36.50 -12.15 -50.97
CA TYR A 109 35.05 -12.38 -51.06
C TYR A 109 34.49 -13.06 -49.80
N ALA A 110 35.17 -14.09 -49.27
CA ALA A 110 34.75 -14.77 -48.05
C ALA A 110 34.78 -13.83 -46.83
N ILE A 111 35.83 -13.01 -46.70
CA ILE A 111 35.96 -12.02 -45.62
C ILE A 111 34.87 -10.95 -45.73
N GLU A 112 34.61 -10.40 -46.91
CA GLU A 112 33.54 -9.41 -47.13
C GLU A 112 32.15 -9.97 -46.76
N LYS A 113 31.89 -11.23 -47.13
CA LYS A 113 30.66 -11.92 -46.73
C LYS A 113 30.57 -12.09 -45.21
N GLN A 114 31.67 -12.42 -44.53
CA GLN A 114 31.67 -12.50 -43.07
C GLN A 114 31.48 -11.12 -42.42
N VAL A 115 32.12 -10.07 -42.93
CA VAL A 115 31.96 -8.70 -42.42
C VAL A 115 30.52 -8.22 -42.57
N SER A 116 29.88 -8.46 -43.72
CA SER A 116 28.47 -8.10 -43.91
C SER A 116 27.53 -8.86 -42.97
N LEU A 117 27.78 -10.15 -42.72
CA LEU A 117 27.03 -10.95 -41.75
C LEU A 117 27.21 -10.43 -40.32
N LEU A 118 28.45 -10.10 -39.92
CA LEU A 118 28.74 -9.52 -38.61
C LEU A 118 28.10 -8.14 -38.44
N GLN A 119 28.13 -7.30 -39.48
CA GLN A 119 27.44 -6.01 -39.46
C GLN A 119 25.93 -6.18 -39.31
N HIS A 120 25.33 -7.14 -40.02
CA HIS A 120 23.91 -7.45 -39.88
C HIS A 120 23.56 -7.91 -38.45
N ARG A 121 24.34 -8.85 -37.89
CA ARG A 121 24.17 -9.31 -36.52
C ARG A 121 24.34 -8.18 -35.50
N LEU A 122 25.33 -7.31 -35.69
CA LEU A 122 25.54 -6.13 -34.84
C LEU A 122 24.32 -5.20 -34.87
N ARG A 123 23.75 -4.93 -36.05
CA ARG A 123 22.53 -4.11 -36.19
C ARG A 123 21.34 -4.76 -35.48
N GLN A 124 21.17 -6.07 -35.61
CA GLN A 124 20.13 -6.81 -34.89
C GLN A 124 20.32 -6.74 -33.37
N THR A 125 21.53 -7.01 -32.87
CA THR A 125 21.83 -6.91 -31.43
C THR A 125 21.62 -5.50 -30.91
N LYS A 126 21.96 -4.46 -31.69
CA LYS A 126 21.71 -3.06 -31.34
C LYS A 126 20.21 -2.75 -31.25
N ALA A 127 19.40 -3.28 -32.17
CA ALA A 127 17.95 -3.13 -32.13
C ALA A 127 17.36 -3.81 -30.89
N VAL A 128 17.77 -5.04 -30.60
CA VAL A 128 17.33 -5.80 -29.41
C VAL A 128 17.77 -5.11 -28.11
N SER A 129 19.01 -4.62 -28.03
CA SER A 129 19.51 -3.88 -26.88
C SER A 129 18.69 -2.60 -26.64
N HIS A 130 18.36 -1.86 -27.71
CA HIS A 130 17.55 -0.66 -27.57
C HIS A 130 16.10 -0.99 -27.16
N GLN A 131 15.57 -2.13 -27.61
CA GLN A 131 14.27 -2.64 -27.20
C GLN A 131 14.24 -3.05 -25.72
N LEU A 132 15.28 -3.75 -25.24
CA LEU A 132 15.48 -4.10 -23.83
C LEU A 132 15.61 -2.86 -22.93
N GLN A 133 16.31 -1.82 -23.40
CA GLN A 133 16.43 -0.58 -22.66
C GLN A 133 15.06 0.12 -22.50
N LYS A 134 14.21 0.06 -23.54
CA LYS A 134 12.85 0.57 -23.47
C LYS A 134 11.97 -0.24 -22.50
N THR A 135 12.06 -1.57 -22.50
CA THR A 135 11.30 -2.39 -21.54
C THR A 135 11.74 -2.14 -20.11
N ALA A 136 13.05 -2.02 -19.87
CA ALA A 136 13.58 -1.72 -18.55
C ALA A 136 13.06 -0.36 -18.02
N HIS A 137 12.98 0.66 -18.88
CA HIS A 137 12.38 1.94 -18.50
C HIS A 137 10.88 1.84 -18.18
N VAL A 138 10.12 1.08 -18.96
CA VAL A 138 8.68 0.87 -18.68
C VAL A 138 8.47 0.13 -17.36
N ILE A 139 9.26 -0.91 -17.10
CA ILE A 139 9.18 -1.67 -15.84
C ILE A 139 9.54 -0.78 -14.65
N ASN A 140 10.59 0.04 -14.75
CA ASN A 140 10.95 0.97 -13.68
C ASN A 140 9.85 2.00 -13.41
N ALA A 141 9.23 2.55 -14.46
CA ALA A 141 8.12 3.49 -14.31
C ALA A 141 6.89 2.85 -13.64
N GLU A 142 6.58 1.59 -13.96
CA GLU A 142 5.49 0.85 -13.30
C GLU A 142 5.86 0.49 -11.84
N LEU A 143 7.11 0.16 -11.55
CA LEU A 143 7.59 -0.05 -10.17
C LEU A 143 7.44 1.23 -9.34
N GLU A 144 7.86 2.38 -9.86
CA GLU A 144 7.69 3.68 -9.18
C GLU A 144 6.21 4.00 -8.95
N ARG A 145 5.34 3.71 -9.93
CA ARG A 145 3.89 3.88 -9.79
C ARG A 145 3.30 2.98 -8.71
N VAL A 146 3.68 1.70 -8.68
CA VAL A 146 3.21 0.75 -7.67
C VAL A 146 3.73 1.13 -6.29
N GLN A 147 4.99 1.54 -6.17
CA GLN A 147 5.56 2.03 -4.92
C GLN A 147 4.80 3.25 -4.40
N GLY A 148 4.53 4.24 -5.26
CA GLY A 148 3.71 5.40 -4.86
C GLY A 148 2.29 5.02 -4.44
N GLY A 149 1.72 3.97 -5.03
CA GLY A 149 0.43 3.42 -4.61
C GLY A 149 0.48 2.72 -3.24
N ILE A 150 1.56 1.99 -2.97
CA ILE A 150 1.81 1.36 -1.66
C ILE A 150 1.98 2.44 -0.59
N ASP A 151 2.80 3.46 -0.84
CA ASP A 151 3.06 4.54 0.10
C ASP A 151 1.75 5.29 0.44
N ALA A 152 0.91 5.58 -0.57
CA ALA A 152 -0.40 6.21 -0.35
C ALA A 152 -1.36 5.34 0.47
N LYS A 153 -1.37 4.01 0.25
CA LYS A 153 -2.20 3.09 1.03
C LYS A 153 -1.68 2.92 2.46
N GLN A 154 -0.38 3.00 2.65
CA GLN A 154 0.21 2.97 3.98
C GLN A 154 -0.12 4.25 4.77
N GLU A 155 -0.08 5.42 4.12
CA GLU A 155 -0.53 6.68 4.72
C GLU A 155 -2.03 6.63 5.09
N GLU A 156 -2.87 6.06 4.22
CA GLU A 156 -4.31 5.85 4.50
C GLU A 156 -4.53 4.94 5.73
N LEU A 157 -3.76 3.85 5.85
CA LEU A 157 -3.80 2.95 7.01
C LEU A 157 -3.31 3.63 8.29
N GLU A 158 -2.25 4.42 8.22
CA GLU A 158 -1.76 5.19 9.37
C GLU A 158 -2.79 6.22 9.84
N LEU A 159 -3.48 6.90 8.92
CA LEU A 159 -4.58 7.82 9.24
C LEU A 159 -5.77 7.11 9.89
N LEU A 160 -6.16 5.94 9.37
CA LEU A 160 -7.23 5.12 9.95
C LEU A 160 -6.84 4.62 11.35
N SER A 161 -5.59 4.18 11.54
CA SER A 161 -5.06 3.76 12.85
C SER A 161 -5.09 4.91 13.86
N MET A 162 -4.59 6.09 13.48
CA MET A 162 -4.64 7.28 14.33
C MET A 162 -6.08 7.67 14.70
N ARG A 163 -7.02 7.53 13.76
CA ARG A 163 -8.44 7.79 14.02
C ARG A 163 -9.01 6.79 15.02
N ALA A 164 -8.74 5.50 14.83
CA ALA A 164 -9.16 4.44 15.75
C ALA A 164 -8.61 4.70 17.17
N ASP A 165 -7.30 4.94 17.29
CA ASP A 165 -6.65 5.23 18.58
C ASP A 165 -7.24 6.50 19.23
N SER A 166 -7.51 7.54 18.46
CA SER A 166 -8.14 8.76 18.97
C SER A 166 -9.57 8.50 19.46
N THR A 167 -10.37 7.72 18.73
CA THR A 167 -11.73 7.35 19.16
C THR A 167 -11.72 6.48 20.41
N ILE A 168 -10.84 5.49 20.48
CA ILE A 168 -10.67 4.63 21.66
C ILE A 168 -10.21 5.46 22.86
N SER A 169 -9.21 6.33 22.68
CA SER A 169 -8.70 7.18 23.76
C SER A 169 -9.78 8.14 24.29
N ASN A 170 -10.51 8.81 23.40
CA ASN A 170 -11.61 9.70 23.77
C ASN A 170 -12.76 8.96 24.46
N ASN A 171 -13.04 7.73 24.04
CA ASN A 171 -14.04 6.90 24.69
C ASN A 171 -13.56 6.47 26.08
N CYS A 172 -12.33 5.97 26.21
CA CYS A 172 -11.72 5.61 27.49
C CYS A 172 -11.69 6.77 28.48
N SER A 173 -11.37 7.99 28.04
CA SER A 173 -11.39 9.17 28.91
C SER A 173 -12.80 9.47 29.42
N LYS A 174 -13.81 9.44 28.53
CA LYS A 174 -15.23 9.61 28.91
C LYS A 174 -15.67 8.53 29.90
N TYR A 175 -15.30 7.27 29.70
CA TYR A 175 -15.63 6.20 30.64
C TYR A 175 -14.92 6.35 31.98
N SER A 176 -13.66 6.78 31.98
CA SER A 176 -12.93 7.07 33.22
C SER A 176 -13.58 8.19 34.01
N GLU A 177 -14.02 9.26 33.35
CA GLU A 177 -14.77 10.36 33.97
C GLU A 177 -16.13 9.90 34.50
N LEU A 178 -16.89 9.12 33.72
CA LEU A 178 -18.17 8.55 34.16
C LEU A 178 -18.00 7.59 35.34
N PHE A 179 -16.92 6.80 35.36
CA PHE A 179 -16.64 5.88 36.46
C PHE A 179 -16.30 6.62 37.75
N LYS A 180 -15.48 7.68 37.66
CA LYS A 180 -15.22 8.57 38.81
C LYS A 180 -16.50 9.24 39.30
N PHE A 181 -17.33 9.72 38.38
CA PHE A 181 -18.63 10.30 38.72
C PHE A 181 -19.55 9.28 39.40
N LEU A 182 -19.59 8.02 38.94
CA LEU A 182 -20.33 6.96 39.62
C LEU A 182 -19.76 6.67 41.02
N GLU A 183 -18.44 6.57 41.16
CA GLU A 183 -17.78 6.31 42.45
C GLU A 183 -18.03 7.42 43.48
N GLU A 184 -18.07 8.68 43.05
CA GLU A 184 -18.37 9.82 43.92
C GLU A 184 -19.84 9.88 44.34
N ASN A 185 -20.76 9.48 43.46
CA ASN A 185 -22.21 9.62 43.67
C ASN A 185 -22.90 8.36 44.21
N LEU A 186 -22.36 7.17 43.98
CA LEU A 186 -22.85 5.90 44.54
C LEU A 186 -22.15 5.64 45.87
N LYS A 187 -22.75 6.13 46.95
CA LYS A 187 -22.46 5.69 48.32
C LYS A 187 -23.59 4.77 48.79
N PRO A 188 -23.59 3.47 48.41
CA PRO A 188 -24.65 2.54 48.79
C PRO A 188 -24.78 2.41 50.32
N ASP A 189 -23.67 2.54 51.03
CA ASP A 189 -23.62 2.41 52.49
C ASP A 189 -24.42 3.52 53.21
N SER A 190 -24.48 4.73 52.65
CA SER A 190 -25.25 5.82 53.28
C SER A 190 -26.76 5.64 53.11
N SER A 191 -27.21 5.13 51.96
CA SER A 191 -28.64 4.91 51.69
C SER A 191 -29.19 3.74 52.52
N VAL A 192 -28.39 2.68 52.70
CA VAL A 192 -28.74 1.54 53.57
C VAL A 192 -28.80 1.98 55.04
N ALA A 193 -27.82 2.75 55.51
CA ALA A 193 -27.82 3.30 56.87
C ALA A 193 -29.05 4.19 57.13
N PHE A 194 -29.43 5.02 56.18
CA PHE A 194 -30.62 5.87 56.29
C PHE A 194 -31.93 5.08 56.33
N LEU A 195 -32.05 3.99 55.53
CA LEU A 195 -33.21 3.10 55.61
C LEU A 195 -33.29 2.38 56.95
N THR A 196 -32.17 1.96 57.52
CA THR A 196 -32.15 1.37 58.87
C THR A 196 -32.57 2.37 59.93
N GLU A 197 -32.13 3.64 59.83
CA GLU A 197 -32.57 4.72 60.72
C GLU A 197 -34.08 4.98 60.62
N CYS A 198 -34.63 5.05 59.40
CA CYS A 198 -36.09 5.22 59.20
C CYS A 198 -36.91 4.03 59.75
N LEU A 199 -36.37 2.81 59.66
CA LEU A 199 -37.00 1.62 60.24
C LEU A 199 -36.97 1.68 61.77
N ASP A 200 -35.84 2.08 62.36
CA ASP A 200 -35.71 2.26 63.79
C ASP A 200 -36.67 3.34 64.30
N ASP A 201 -36.74 4.51 63.64
CA ASP A 201 -37.69 5.57 63.95
C ASP A 201 -39.14 5.07 63.91
N ARG A 202 -39.52 4.34 62.85
CA ARG A 202 -40.84 3.72 62.76
C ARG A 202 -41.11 2.79 63.94
N THR A 203 -40.16 1.95 64.34
CA THR A 203 -40.36 1.06 65.48
C THR A 203 -40.51 1.83 66.79
N GLN A 204 -39.75 2.91 66.98
CA GLN A 204 -39.86 3.78 68.15
C GLN A 204 -41.22 4.50 68.21
N ILE A 205 -41.70 5.02 67.08
CA ILE A 205 -43.03 5.66 66.98
C ILE A 205 -44.11 4.63 67.37
N ILE A 206 -44.08 3.43 66.78
CA ILE A 206 -45.06 2.38 67.08
C ILE A 206 -45.02 2.00 68.58
N GLN A 207 -43.84 1.86 69.15
CA GLN A 207 -43.68 1.52 70.57
C GLN A 207 -44.20 2.63 71.48
N ARG A 208 -43.92 3.90 71.17
CA ARG A 208 -44.41 5.06 71.91
C ARG A 208 -45.93 5.14 71.88
N VAL A 209 -46.53 5.00 70.70
CA VAL A 209 -47.99 4.99 70.50
C VAL A 209 -48.61 3.83 71.26
N SER A 210 -48.05 2.62 71.15
CA SER A 210 -48.53 1.45 71.90
C SER A 210 -48.49 1.68 73.42
N ASN A 211 -47.43 2.31 73.93
CA ASN A 211 -47.31 2.61 75.35
C ASN A 211 -48.32 3.69 75.80
N GLN A 212 -48.50 4.75 75.01
CA GLN A 212 -49.48 5.80 75.28
C GLN A 212 -50.92 5.28 75.25
N LEU A 213 -51.27 4.45 74.27
CA LEU A 213 -52.57 3.79 74.17
C LEU A 213 -52.81 2.84 75.35
N ALA A 214 -51.80 2.03 75.73
CA ALA A 214 -51.89 1.16 76.90
C ALA A 214 -52.13 1.98 78.20
N CYS A 215 -51.49 3.14 78.35
CA CYS A 215 -51.79 4.05 79.45
C CYS A 215 -53.26 4.51 79.42
N ILE A 216 -53.79 4.95 78.28
CA ILE A 216 -55.20 5.35 78.16
C ILE A 216 -56.14 4.18 78.46
N ASP A 217 -55.82 2.97 77.99
CA ASP A 217 -56.60 1.75 78.27
C ASP A 217 -56.62 1.42 79.76
N THR A 218 -55.50 1.58 80.47
CA THR A 218 -55.48 1.39 81.93
C THR A 218 -56.32 2.41 82.67
N TRP A 219 -56.42 3.65 82.17
CA TRP A 219 -57.31 4.67 82.72
C TRP A 219 -58.78 4.33 82.45
N LYS A 220 -59.10 3.93 81.21
CA LYS A 220 -60.44 3.47 80.83
C LYS A 220 -60.89 2.27 81.65
N ALA A 221 -60.00 1.33 81.96
CA ALA A 221 -60.31 0.17 82.79
C ALA A 221 -60.62 0.53 84.26
N ARG A 222 -60.18 1.70 84.74
CA ARG A 222 -60.48 2.21 86.09
C ARG A 222 -61.84 2.90 86.17
N LEU A 223 -62.47 3.20 85.04
CA LEU A 223 -63.76 3.88 85.02
C LEU A 223 -64.91 2.92 85.41
N PRO A 224 -65.84 3.34 86.28
CA PRO A 224 -66.98 2.50 86.70
C PRO A 224 -67.89 2.13 85.52
N SER A 225 -68.34 0.88 85.41
CA SER A 225 -69.31 0.54 84.35
C SER A 225 -70.63 1.33 84.51
N THR A 226 -71.40 1.47 83.43
CA THR A 226 -72.72 2.15 83.49
C THR A 226 -73.64 1.59 84.58
N LYS A 227 -73.58 0.27 84.82
CA LYS A 227 -74.29 -0.38 85.92
C LYS A 227 -73.80 0.05 87.31
N ASN A 228 -72.52 0.35 87.45
CA ASN A 228 -71.96 0.86 88.72
C ASN A 228 -72.37 2.32 88.95
N LEU A 229 -72.54 3.12 87.88
CA LEU A 229 -73.10 4.47 87.99
C LEU A 229 -74.53 4.41 88.49
N ASP A 230 -75.38 3.55 87.91
CA ASP A 230 -76.78 3.41 88.37
C ASP A 230 -76.87 3.03 89.86
N LEU A 231 -76.00 2.12 90.31
CA LEU A 231 -75.91 1.74 91.73
C LEU A 231 -75.41 2.88 92.62
N GLU A 232 -74.50 3.70 92.11
CA GLU A 232 -73.94 4.85 92.82
C GLU A 232 -74.94 6.01 92.89
N VAL A 233 -75.71 6.25 91.82
CA VAL A 233 -76.85 7.18 91.81
C VAL A 233 -77.83 6.79 92.91
N LEU A 234 -78.24 5.52 92.95
CA LEU A 234 -79.12 5.02 94.01
C LEU A 234 -78.49 5.13 95.41
N ARG A 235 -77.18 4.91 95.56
CA ARG A 235 -76.48 5.06 96.84
C ARG A 235 -76.48 6.52 97.32
N LEU A 236 -76.20 7.46 96.41
CA LEU A 236 -76.13 8.89 96.70
C LEU A 236 -77.53 9.49 96.92
N GLU A 237 -78.53 9.10 96.13
CA GLU A 237 -79.93 9.47 96.34
C GLU A 237 -80.44 9.01 97.71
N ASN A 238 -80.11 7.78 98.12
CA ASN A 238 -80.47 7.27 99.44
C ASN A 238 -79.72 7.98 100.58
N ALA A 239 -78.45 8.34 100.38
CA ALA A 239 -77.64 9.07 101.36
C ALA A 239 -78.09 10.53 101.53
N LEU A 240 -78.59 11.16 100.46
CA LEU A 240 -79.08 12.53 100.43
C LEU A 240 -80.58 12.63 100.78
N GLY A 241 -81.35 11.54 100.65
CA GLY A 241 -82.78 11.51 100.98
C GLY A 241 -83.13 11.33 102.47
N MET A 242 -82.16 10.98 103.32
CA MET A 242 -82.41 10.58 104.72
C MET A 242 -81.76 11.54 105.74
N GLY A 243 -82.40 12.69 106.01
CA GLY A 243 -82.17 13.49 107.23
C GLY A 243 -81.98 15.01 107.06
N GLU A 244 -82.22 15.78 108.12
CA GLU A 244 -82.02 17.25 108.16
C GLU A 244 -80.56 17.67 107.90
N SER A 245 -79.58 16.77 108.07
CA SER A 245 -78.17 16.99 107.69
C SER A 245 -77.92 16.98 106.18
N ALA A 246 -78.83 16.46 105.36
CA ALA A 246 -78.68 16.43 103.91
C ALA A 246 -78.78 17.83 103.28
N ALA A 247 -79.63 18.71 103.83
CA ALA A 247 -79.76 20.09 103.36
C ALA A 247 -78.45 20.89 103.51
N SER A 248 -77.72 20.67 104.61
CA SER A 248 -76.41 21.30 104.83
C SER A 248 -75.33 20.76 103.89
N LEU A 249 -75.39 19.47 103.51
CA LEU A 249 -74.44 18.84 102.59
C LEU A 249 -74.69 19.26 101.14
N VAL A 250 -75.96 19.37 100.72
CA VAL A 250 -76.32 19.88 99.39
C VAL A 250 -75.87 21.34 99.24
N LEU A 251 -76.14 22.20 100.22
CA LEU A 251 -75.69 23.59 100.19
C LEU A 251 -74.15 23.71 100.15
N SER A 252 -73.43 22.87 100.92
CA SER A 252 -71.97 22.84 100.88
C SER A 252 -71.43 22.30 99.55
N ALA A 253 -72.09 21.30 98.95
CA ALA A 253 -71.73 20.77 97.64
C ALA A 253 -72.01 21.76 96.51
N GLU A 254 -73.13 22.49 96.56
CA GLU A 254 -73.45 23.58 95.64
C GLU A 254 -72.42 24.71 95.73
N GLU A 255 -72.01 25.10 96.94
CA GLU A 255 -70.98 26.12 97.15
C GLU A 255 -69.61 25.65 96.61
N VAL A 256 -69.24 24.38 96.82
CA VAL A 256 -67.99 23.81 96.29
C VAL A 256 -68.03 23.68 94.77
N ALA A 257 -69.15 23.22 94.20
CA ALA A 257 -69.34 23.11 92.75
C ALA A 257 -69.29 24.49 92.08
N TYR A 258 -69.93 25.49 92.68
CA TYR A 258 -69.88 26.88 92.23
C TYR A 258 -68.44 27.42 92.25
N ASN A 259 -67.72 27.22 93.36
CA ASN A 259 -66.32 27.64 93.47
C ASN A 259 -65.41 26.91 92.47
N GLN A 260 -65.68 25.64 92.17
CA GLN A 260 -64.92 24.87 91.18
C GLN A 260 -65.23 25.32 89.75
N HIS A 261 -66.49 25.62 89.45
CA HIS A 261 -66.90 26.20 88.17
C HIS A 261 -66.24 27.56 87.94
N LEU A 262 -66.22 28.41 88.98
CA LEU A 262 -65.59 29.72 88.94
C LEU A 262 -64.06 29.61 88.75
N LYS A 263 -63.41 28.62 89.35
CA LYS A 263 -61.99 28.31 89.09
C LYS A 263 -61.73 27.84 87.66
N VAL A 264 -62.58 26.96 87.11
CA VAL A 264 -62.46 26.52 85.72
C VAL A 264 -62.62 27.71 84.79
N LEU A 265 -63.59 28.58 85.03
CA LEU A 265 -63.81 29.80 84.26
C LEU A 265 -62.59 30.73 84.30
N ILE A 266 -62.03 30.95 85.49
CA ILE A 266 -60.81 31.75 85.65
C ILE A 266 -59.66 31.14 84.86
N ASN A 267 -59.42 29.83 85.01
CA ASN A 267 -58.33 29.16 84.30
C ASN A 267 -58.52 29.18 82.77
N THR A 268 -59.77 29.09 82.28
CA THR A 268 -60.05 29.20 80.84
C THR A 268 -59.86 30.62 80.34
N LEU A 269 -60.21 31.64 81.14
CA LEU A 269 -59.98 33.05 80.79
C LEU A 269 -58.50 33.43 80.85
N GLU A 270 -57.72 32.83 81.76
CA GLU A 270 -56.26 33.01 81.85
C GLU A 270 -55.49 32.32 80.70
N ALA A 271 -56.06 31.29 80.08
CA ALA A 271 -55.44 30.56 78.98
C ALA A 271 -55.67 31.19 77.59
N VAL A 272 -56.58 32.16 77.48
CA VAL A 272 -56.88 32.87 76.23
C VAL A 272 -55.96 34.09 76.12
N ASP A 273 -55.10 34.10 75.10
CA ASP A 273 -54.11 35.16 74.82
C ASP A 273 -54.76 36.42 74.20
N GLY A 274 -55.73 37.01 74.90
CA GLY A 274 -56.22 38.36 74.66
C GLY A 274 -57.10 38.60 73.43
N ASP A 275 -57.71 37.57 72.84
CA ASP A 275 -58.72 37.75 71.79
C ASP A 275 -60.11 37.99 72.42
N ASP A 276 -60.58 39.24 72.38
CA ASP A 276 -61.85 39.69 72.98
C ASP A 276 -63.08 38.92 72.42
N GLY A 277 -62.96 38.33 71.23
CA GLY A 277 -64.01 37.51 70.60
C GLY A 277 -64.21 36.16 71.30
N GLU A 278 -63.13 35.43 71.58
CA GLU A 278 -63.18 34.13 72.28
C GLU A 278 -63.62 34.30 73.74
N ILE A 279 -63.25 35.41 74.39
CA ILE A 279 -63.71 35.76 75.74
C ILE A 279 -65.23 35.98 75.75
N TYR A 280 -65.78 36.64 74.72
CA TYR A 280 -67.22 36.88 74.61
C TYR A 280 -68.01 35.59 74.37
N ASP A 281 -67.48 34.68 73.56
CA ASP A 281 -68.08 33.36 73.30
C ASP A 281 -68.06 32.47 74.56
N ILE A 282 -66.96 32.46 75.32
CA ILE A 282 -66.86 31.75 76.60
C ILE A 282 -67.88 32.31 77.62
N LEU A 283 -68.03 33.63 77.70
CA LEU A 283 -69.01 34.27 78.59
C LEU A 283 -70.46 34.05 78.12
N GLN A 284 -70.69 33.85 76.82
CA GLN A 284 -72.02 33.60 76.25
C GLN A 284 -72.45 32.13 76.39
N GLU A 285 -71.52 31.17 76.32
CA GLU A 285 -71.77 29.76 76.66
C GLU A 285 -72.06 29.57 78.15
N VAL A 286 -71.42 30.36 79.03
CA VAL A 286 -71.63 30.31 80.48
C VAL A 286 -72.85 31.13 80.91
N ARG A 287 -73.88 31.19 80.07
CA ARG A 287 -75.16 31.84 80.42
C ARG A 287 -75.74 31.11 81.64
N ILE A 288 -75.57 31.71 82.82
CA ILE A 288 -76.08 31.21 84.10
C ILE A 288 -77.61 31.21 83.98
N GLU A 289 -78.18 30.07 83.59
CA GLU A 289 -79.61 29.85 83.72
C GLU A 289 -79.96 30.07 85.20
N GLY A 290 -80.89 30.99 85.45
CA GLY A 290 -81.21 31.46 86.80
C GLY A 290 -81.48 30.28 87.74
N PHE A 291 -80.74 30.22 88.84
CA PHE A 291 -80.80 29.18 89.86
C PHE A 291 -82.25 28.85 90.26
N SER A 292 -82.82 27.81 89.66
CA SER A 292 -84.01 27.17 90.20
C SER A 292 -83.56 26.40 91.45
N HIS A 293 -84.15 26.68 92.62
CA HIS A 293 -83.93 25.97 93.88
C HIS A 293 -84.43 24.51 93.86
N HIS A 294 -84.34 23.83 92.72
CA HIS A 294 -84.62 22.40 92.62
C HIS A 294 -83.34 21.65 93.01
N PRO A 295 -83.45 20.62 93.87
CA PRO A 295 -82.29 19.82 94.23
C PRO A 295 -81.65 19.26 92.94
N PRO A 296 -80.31 19.30 92.83
CA PRO A 296 -79.61 18.83 91.64
C PRO A 296 -79.95 17.36 91.39
N ASP A 297 -80.29 17.04 90.14
CA ASP A 297 -80.57 15.68 89.69
C ASP A 297 -79.26 14.90 89.63
N ILE A 298 -78.95 14.17 90.71
CA ILE A 298 -77.70 13.45 90.91
C ILE A 298 -77.41 12.49 89.74
N GLY A 299 -78.46 11.91 89.16
CA GLY A 299 -78.36 11.04 87.99
C GLY A 299 -77.78 11.77 86.78
N LYS A 300 -78.31 12.96 86.48
CA LYS A 300 -77.83 13.78 85.35
C LYS A 300 -76.43 14.32 85.58
N GLU A 301 -76.11 14.78 86.79
CA GLU A 301 -74.77 15.28 87.10
C GLU A 301 -73.71 14.18 87.05
N LEU A 302 -74.01 12.96 87.52
CA LEU A 302 -73.13 11.81 87.37
C LEU A 302 -72.99 11.37 85.91
N GLU A 303 -74.06 11.43 85.12
CA GLU A 303 -74.02 11.16 83.67
C GLU A 303 -73.18 12.21 82.93
N LEU A 304 -73.29 13.49 83.28
CA LEU A 304 -72.47 14.57 82.72
C LEU A 304 -71.00 14.40 83.09
N ALA A 305 -70.68 14.10 84.34
CA ALA A 305 -69.32 13.82 84.79
C ALA A 305 -68.73 12.59 84.05
N TRP A 306 -69.53 11.53 83.93
CA TRP A 306 -69.16 10.33 83.18
C TRP A 306 -68.88 10.62 81.70
N ASN A 307 -69.77 11.38 81.05
CA ASN A 307 -69.61 11.77 79.66
C ASN A 307 -68.37 12.65 79.45
N ARG A 308 -68.05 13.52 80.42
CA ARG A 308 -66.82 14.33 80.43
C ARG A 308 -65.58 13.44 80.53
N ASP A 309 -65.59 12.43 81.40
CA ASP A 309 -64.48 11.47 81.51
C ASP A 309 -64.31 10.67 80.21
N GLN A 310 -65.39 10.17 79.61
CA GLN A 310 -65.35 9.51 78.29
C GLN A 310 -64.81 10.44 77.19
N TYR A 311 -65.24 11.71 77.19
CA TYR A 311 -64.73 12.71 76.26
C TYR A 311 -63.22 12.94 76.45
N THR A 312 -62.72 13.02 77.68
CA THR A 312 -61.28 13.19 77.93
C THR A 312 -60.47 11.98 77.44
N ILE A 313 -61.00 10.77 77.55
CA ILE A 313 -60.38 9.56 77.00
C ILE A 313 -60.32 9.62 75.48
N LEU A 314 -61.44 9.99 74.82
CA LEU A 314 -61.48 10.15 73.37
C LEU A 314 -60.53 11.24 72.88
N LYS A 315 -60.45 12.36 73.60
CA LYS A 315 -59.48 13.43 73.34
C LYS A 315 -58.04 12.94 73.51
N GLY A 316 -57.79 12.10 74.51
CA GLY A 316 -56.50 11.43 74.71
C GLY A 316 -56.13 10.53 73.52
N TYR A 317 -57.05 9.68 73.06
CA TYR A 317 -56.83 8.85 71.86
C TYR A 317 -56.58 9.69 70.60
N ALA A 318 -57.36 10.76 70.41
CA ALA A 318 -57.18 11.67 69.28
C ALA A 318 -55.80 12.34 69.30
N SER A 319 -55.37 12.83 70.47
CA SER A 319 -54.04 13.46 70.63
C SER A 319 -52.89 12.50 70.34
N VAL A 320 -52.98 11.24 70.81
CA VAL A 320 -51.96 10.22 70.51
C VAL A 320 -51.93 9.90 69.01
N LEU A 321 -53.09 9.82 68.36
CA LEU A 321 -53.18 9.56 66.92
C LEU A 321 -52.62 10.73 66.10
N GLU A 322 -52.88 11.97 66.50
CA GLU A 322 -52.37 13.17 65.84
C GLU A 322 -50.85 13.29 65.99
N GLU A 323 -50.31 13.04 67.19
CA GLU A 323 -48.86 12.96 67.43
C GLU A 323 -48.21 11.86 66.58
N ALA A 324 -48.81 10.67 66.52
CA ALA A 324 -48.34 9.57 65.68
C ALA A 324 -48.35 9.96 64.20
N SER A 325 -49.44 10.55 63.72
CA SER A 325 -49.58 10.98 62.33
C SER A 325 -48.54 12.03 61.94
N SER A 326 -48.26 12.98 62.83
CA SER A 326 -47.21 14.00 62.66
C SER A 326 -45.83 13.35 62.52
N GLN A 327 -45.49 12.41 63.40
CA GLN A 327 -44.19 11.74 63.39
C GLN A 327 -44.04 10.83 62.16
N PHE A 328 -45.07 10.08 61.78
CA PHE A 328 -45.06 9.28 60.55
C PHE A 328 -44.93 10.13 59.30
N TYR A 329 -45.56 11.30 59.26
CA TYR A 329 -45.42 12.21 58.13
C TYR A 329 -43.97 12.65 57.92
N GLN A 330 -43.23 12.96 58.99
CA GLN A 330 -41.81 13.31 58.91
C GLN A 330 -40.97 12.15 58.34
N THR A 331 -41.19 10.92 58.82
CA THR A 331 -40.50 9.73 58.29
C THR A 331 -40.82 9.49 56.82
N VAL A 332 -42.08 9.72 56.39
CA VAL A 332 -42.49 9.59 54.99
C VAL A 332 -41.80 10.64 54.11
N CYS A 333 -41.74 11.91 54.52
CA CYS A 333 -41.01 12.95 53.78
C CYS A 333 -39.51 12.62 53.64
N SER A 334 -38.89 12.09 54.69
CA SER A 334 -37.52 11.58 54.65
C SER A 334 -37.35 10.44 53.63
N LEU A 335 -38.33 9.54 53.54
CA LEU A 335 -38.35 8.45 52.57
C LEU A 335 -38.54 8.96 51.12
N GLU A 336 -39.37 9.98 50.92
CA GLU A 336 -39.56 10.64 49.62
C GLU A 336 -38.26 11.29 49.13
N ASN A 337 -37.53 11.97 50.02
CA ASN A 337 -36.22 12.54 49.70
C ASN A 337 -35.20 11.46 49.33
N LEU A 338 -35.19 10.33 50.06
CA LEU A 338 -34.36 9.19 49.69
C LEU A 338 -34.76 8.63 48.32
N HIS A 339 -36.06 8.50 48.05
CA HIS A 339 -36.57 8.03 46.77
C HIS A 339 -36.15 8.96 45.63
N THR A 340 -36.20 10.29 45.79
CA THR A 340 -35.71 11.21 44.75
C THR A 340 -34.22 11.05 44.50
N VAL A 341 -33.40 10.89 45.56
CA VAL A 341 -31.96 10.65 45.42
C VAL A 341 -31.68 9.32 44.73
N LEU A 342 -32.39 8.25 45.10
CA LEU A 342 -32.26 6.94 44.45
C LEU A 342 -32.72 6.97 42.99
N ALA A 343 -33.79 7.71 42.68
CA ALA A 343 -34.26 7.89 41.31
C ALA A 343 -33.22 8.66 40.47
N GLU A 344 -32.62 9.72 41.01
CA GLU A 344 -31.52 10.43 40.34
C GLU A 344 -30.33 9.50 40.09
N GLN A 345 -29.92 8.71 41.09
CA GLN A 345 -28.87 7.69 40.94
C GLN A 345 -29.22 6.67 39.87
N ASP A 346 -30.46 6.17 39.82
CA ASP A 346 -30.92 5.25 38.77
C ASP A 346 -30.82 5.87 37.38
N THR A 347 -31.21 7.14 37.21
CA THR A 347 -31.06 7.81 35.90
C THR A 347 -29.59 7.95 35.49
N ILE A 348 -28.67 8.15 36.44
CA ILE A 348 -27.24 8.19 36.18
C ILE A 348 -26.75 6.80 35.75
N ILE A 349 -27.15 5.74 36.44
CA ILE A 349 -26.81 4.35 36.09
C ILE A 349 -27.36 4.00 34.70
N GLN A 350 -28.59 4.37 34.38
CA GLN A 350 -29.17 4.11 33.06
C GLN A 350 -28.39 4.85 31.95
N LYS A 351 -28.01 6.10 32.18
CA LYS A 351 -27.18 6.87 31.23
C LYS A 351 -25.80 6.22 31.04
N THR A 352 -25.15 5.76 32.11
CA THR A 352 -23.85 5.11 32.01
C THR A 352 -23.96 3.75 31.31
N LEU A 353 -24.99 2.96 31.59
CA LEU A 353 -25.29 1.72 30.88
C LEU A 353 -25.58 1.94 29.39
N ALA A 354 -26.30 3.01 29.04
CA ALA A 354 -26.54 3.37 27.65
C ALA A 354 -25.22 3.69 26.93
N THR A 355 -24.36 4.52 27.53
CA THR A 355 -23.04 4.80 26.95
C THR A 355 -22.18 3.54 26.82
N LEU A 356 -22.12 2.68 27.85
CA LEU A 356 -21.37 1.42 27.78
C LEU A 356 -21.87 0.50 26.66
N ARG A 357 -23.20 0.47 26.42
CA ARG A 357 -23.78 -0.26 25.29
C ARG A 357 -23.38 0.34 23.95
N ASP A 358 -23.33 1.66 23.84
CA ASP A 358 -22.84 2.33 22.62
C ASP A 358 -21.36 1.98 22.35
N LEU A 359 -20.50 1.96 23.37
CA LEU A 359 -19.11 1.49 23.20
C LEU A 359 -19.05 0.03 22.77
N GLN A 360 -19.88 -0.83 23.37
CA GLN A 360 -19.93 -2.22 22.98
C GLN A 360 -20.29 -2.36 21.50
N GLN A 361 -21.28 -1.60 21.01
CA GLN A 361 -21.65 -1.60 19.59
C GLN A 361 -20.52 -1.10 18.68
N GLU A 362 -19.78 -0.06 19.07
CA GLU A 362 -18.62 0.42 18.31
C GLU A 362 -17.50 -0.63 18.27
N LEU A 363 -17.24 -1.34 19.38
CA LEU A 363 -16.26 -2.43 19.42
C LEU A 363 -16.70 -3.63 18.58
N ASP A 364 -17.97 -4.01 18.64
CA ASP A 364 -18.55 -5.07 17.83
C ASP A 364 -18.51 -4.70 16.33
N ALA A 365 -18.71 -3.43 15.98
CA ALA A 365 -18.57 -2.93 14.61
C ALA A 365 -17.12 -3.01 14.13
N ILE A 366 -16.14 -2.64 14.96
CA ILE A 366 -14.71 -2.79 14.66
C ILE A 366 -14.34 -4.27 14.50
N GLU A 367 -14.87 -5.16 15.35
CA GLU A 367 -14.67 -6.61 15.23
C GLU A 367 -15.27 -7.14 13.93
N GLN A 368 -16.48 -6.71 13.55
CA GLN A 368 -17.11 -7.09 12.29
C GLN A 368 -16.33 -6.59 11.07
N ASP A 369 -15.80 -5.37 11.12
CA ASP A 369 -14.96 -4.82 10.06
C ASP A 369 -13.64 -5.59 9.94
N LEU A 370 -13.02 -5.96 11.07
CA LEU A 370 -11.84 -6.83 11.12
C LEU A 370 -12.15 -8.24 10.60
N ALA A 371 -13.28 -8.83 10.99
CA ALA A 371 -13.75 -10.12 10.51
C ALA A 371 -14.05 -10.07 9.01
N GLY A 372 -14.65 -8.99 8.51
CA GLY A 372 -14.89 -8.75 7.09
C GLY A 372 -13.59 -8.58 6.30
N ALA A 373 -12.61 -7.84 6.83
CA ALA A 373 -11.31 -7.67 6.21
C ALA A 373 -10.49 -8.98 6.21
N THR A 374 -10.52 -9.73 7.31
CA THR A 374 -9.83 -11.02 7.42
C THR A 374 -10.51 -12.12 6.61
N ALA A 375 -11.84 -12.15 6.51
CA ALA A 375 -12.58 -13.03 5.62
C ALA A 375 -12.30 -12.73 4.15
N LYS A 376 -12.24 -11.44 3.76
CA LYS A 376 -11.77 -11.02 2.42
C LYS A 376 -10.31 -11.41 2.14
N SER A 377 -9.47 -11.46 3.18
CA SER A 377 -8.08 -11.90 3.09
C SER A 377 -7.93 -13.43 3.03
N HIS A 378 -8.74 -14.19 3.77
CA HIS A 378 -8.66 -15.66 3.87
C HIS A 378 -9.53 -16.41 2.86
N GLN A 379 -10.47 -15.76 2.18
CA GLN A 379 -11.17 -16.30 1.00
C GLN A 379 -10.38 -16.14 -0.31
N ARG A 380 -9.07 -15.85 -0.23
CA ARG A 380 -8.12 -16.16 -1.32
C ARG A 380 -7.71 -17.64 -1.26
N THR A 381 -8.68 -18.54 -1.43
CA THR A 381 -8.41 -19.92 -1.85
C THR A 381 -9.27 -20.29 -3.06
N PRO A 382 -8.74 -21.10 -3.98
CA PRO A 382 -9.17 -21.15 -5.36
C PRO A 382 -10.23 -22.22 -5.55
N HIS A 383 -11.47 -21.99 -5.13
CA HIS A 383 -12.63 -22.63 -5.74
C HIS A 383 -13.93 -22.10 -5.16
N ASP A 384 -14.86 -21.86 -6.08
CA ASP A 384 -16.31 -21.78 -5.88
C ASP A 384 -16.89 -20.41 -5.46
N SER A 385 -17.14 -19.61 -6.50
CA SER A 385 -18.47 -19.09 -6.87
C SER A 385 -19.30 -18.43 -5.78
N PHE A 386 -19.42 -17.09 -5.79
CA PHE A 386 -20.65 -16.27 -5.60
C PHE A 386 -20.31 -14.75 -5.68
N PRO A 387 -21.27 -13.85 -6.00
CA PRO A 387 -21.26 -13.14 -7.28
C PRO A 387 -21.08 -11.60 -7.20
N ASN A 388 -20.21 -11.09 -6.32
CA ASN A 388 -19.96 -9.63 -6.22
C ASN A 388 -18.47 -9.24 -6.20
N ALA A 389 -17.59 -10.14 -6.66
CA ALA A 389 -16.15 -9.90 -6.84
C ALA A 389 -15.79 -9.37 -8.24
N ASP A 390 -16.79 -9.10 -9.08
CA ASP A 390 -16.57 -8.70 -10.47
C ASP A 390 -15.88 -7.34 -10.57
N SER A 391 -16.14 -6.37 -9.68
CA SER A 391 -15.53 -5.05 -9.82
C SER A 391 -14.01 -5.03 -9.62
N ASP A 392 -13.48 -5.71 -8.61
CA ASP A 392 -12.02 -5.71 -8.35
C ASP A 392 -11.28 -6.70 -9.26
N SER A 393 -11.89 -7.84 -9.59
CA SER A 393 -11.34 -8.79 -10.56
C SER A 393 -11.36 -8.21 -11.98
N GLU A 394 -12.39 -7.46 -12.37
CA GLU A 394 -12.40 -6.72 -13.65
C GLU A 394 -11.37 -5.59 -13.66
N ILE A 395 -11.10 -4.93 -12.53
CA ILE A 395 -10.05 -3.90 -12.43
C ILE A 395 -8.67 -4.55 -12.61
N GLU A 396 -8.38 -5.66 -11.94
CA GLU A 396 -7.11 -6.38 -12.10
C GLU A 396 -6.99 -6.99 -13.51
N GLU A 397 -8.05 -7.58 -14.05
CA GLU A 397 -8.07 -8.14 -15.41
C GLU A 397 -7.94 -7.04 -16.47
N SER A 398 -8.57 -5.88 -16.29
CA SER A 398 -8.42 -4.74 -17.21
C SER A 398 -7.02 -4.13 -17.13
N GLN A 399 -6.40 -4.08 -15.95
CA GLN A 399 -4.99 -3.70 -15.79
C GLN A 399 -4.07 -4.69 -16.49
N LEU A 400 -4.30 -5.99 -16.32
CA LEU A 400 -3.51 -7.07 -16.93
C LEU A 400 -3.69 -7.10 -18.47
N LYS A 401 -4.92 -6.94 -18.97
CA LYS A 401 -5.22 -6.76 -20.40
C LYS A 401 -4.53 -5.50 -20.94
N GLY A 402 -4.52 -4.41 -20.19
CA GLY A 402 -3.82 -3.16 -20.53
C GLY A 402 -2.31 -3.37 -20.63
N LEU A 403 -1.73 -4.12 -19.70
CA LEU A 403 -0.30 -4.45 -19.65
C LEU A 403 0.10 -5.34 -20.84
N LEU A 404 -0.68 -6.39 -21.12
CA LEU A 404 -0.47 -7.25 -22.29
C LEU A 404 -0.61 -6.49 -23.62
N LYS A 405 -1.58 -5.59 -23.74
CA LYS A 405 -1.72 -4.71 -24.93
C LYS A 405 -0.53 -3.76 -25.09
N ARG A 406 -0.02 -3.15 -24.01
CA ARG A 406 1.19 -2.31 -24.06
C ARG A 406 2.43 -3.13 -24.48
N LEU A 407 2.51 -4.38 -24.03
CA LEU A 407 3.60 -5.29 -24.37
C LEU A 407 3.48 -5.94 -25.75
N GLN A 408 2.38 -5.71 -26.48
CA GLN A 408 2.16 -6.25 -27.83
C GLN A 408 3.29 -5.88 -28.81
N GLY A 409 3.93 -4.73 -28.65
CA GLY A 409 5.07 -4.32 -29.48
C GLY A 409 6.34 -5.19 -29.32
N PHE A 410 6.38 -6.06 -28.31
CA PHE A 410 7.49 -6.97 -28.03
C PHE A 410 7.17 -8.43 -28.42
N ARG A 411 6.03 -8.66 -29.08
CA ARG A 411 5.67 -9.98 -29.62
C ARG A 411 6.55 -10.33 -30.83
N PRO A 412 7.07 -11.58 -30.92
CA PRO A 412 7.83 -12.03 -32.07
C PRO A 412 6.91 -12.11 -33.30
N SER A 413 7.48 -11.90 -34.48
CA SER A 413 6.77 -11.89 -35.77
C SER A 413 5.98 -13.17 -36.05
N ASP A 414 6.35 -14.28 -35.40
CA ASP A 414 5.80 -15.62 -35.66
C ASP A 414 4.64 -15.99 -34.72
N SER A 415 4.25 -15.08 -33.82
CA SER A 415 3.15 -15.31 -32.87
C SER A 415 1.79 -14.89 -33.44
N SER A 416 0.72 -15.57 -33.00
CA SER A 416 -0.66 -15.25 -33.38
C SER A 416 -1.02 -13.79 -33.01
N PRO A 417 -2.07 -13.19 -33.58
CA PRO A 417 -2.54 -11.88 -33.15
C PRO A 417 -3.05 -11.92 -31.69
N LEU A 418 -2.84 -10.83 -30.94
CA LEU A 418 -3.23 -10.74 -29.52
C LEU A 418 -4.74 -10.48 -29.45
N VAL A 419 -5.48 -11.52 -29.09
CA VAL A 419 -6.93 -11.47 -28.85
C VAL A 419 -7.12 -11.72 -27.36
N LEU A 420 -7.62 -10.71 -26.65
CA LEU A 420 -7.92 -10.77 -25.21
C LEU A 420 -9.37 -10.33 -25.04
N LEU A 421 -10.30 -11.24 -25.31
CA LEU A 421 -11.73 -11.03 -25.11
C LEU A 421 -12.10 -11.52 -23.71
N ASP A 422 -11.73 -12.76 -23.40
CA ASP A 422 -12.15 -13.44 -22.17
C ASP A 422 -10.97 -13.67 -21.20
N GLN A 423 -11.27 -13.96 -19.94
CA GLN A 423 -10.27 -14.28 -18.91
C GLN A 423 -9.42 -15.50 -19.30
N ASN A 424 -10.01 -16.46 -20.00
CA ASN A 424 -9.31 -17.61 -20.56
C ASN A 424 -8.28 -17.21 -21.63
N ASP A 425 -8.53 -16.14 -22.39
CA ASP A 425 -7.56 -15.63 -23.37
C ASP A 425 -6.34 -15.06 -22.65
N VAL A 426 -6.54 -14.31 -21.56
CA VAL A 426 -5.47 -13.75 -20.73
C VAL A 426 -4.62 -14.85 -20.11
N LEU A 427 -5.25 -15.89 -19.56
CA LEU A 427 -4.54 -17.05 -19.00
C LEU A 427 -3.79 -17.84 -20.07
N SER A 428 -4.40 -18.06 -21.24
CA SER A 428 -3.74 -18.74 -22.35
C SER A 428 -2.51 -17.97 -22.86
N GLU A 429 -2.58 -16.65 -22.86
CA GLU A 429 -1.46 -15.79 -23.25
C GLU A 429 -0.34 -15.83 -22.20
N LEU A 430 -0.66 -15.83 -20.91
CA LEU A 430 0.32 -16.01 -19.84
C LEU A 430 1.00 -17.38 -19.90
N GLU A 431 0.26 -18.46 -20.17
CA GLU A 431 0.84 -19.78 -20.39
C GLU A 431 1.77 -19.82 -21.61
N LEU A 432 1.37 -19.15 -22.70
CA LEU A 432 2.21 -19.03 -23.90
C LEU A 432 3.50 -18.24 -23.61
N LEU A 433 3.41 -17.16 -22.84
CA LEU A 433 4.57 -16.39 -22.39
C LEU A 433 5.50 -17.23 -21.51
N LYS A 434 4.95 -18.02 -20.58
CA LYS A 434 5.72 -18.92 -19.71
C LYS A 434 6.43 -20.02 -20.51
N ARG A 435 5.71 -20.72 -21.40
CA ARG A 435 6.32 -21.74 -22.28
C ARG A 435 7.40 -21.13 -23.18
N ARG A 436 7.20 -19.89 -23.60
CA ARG A 436 8.20 -19.17 -24.40
C ARG A 436 9.44 -18.84 -23.58
N GLU A 437 9.29 -18.34 -22.36
CA GLU A 437 10.39 -18.11 -21.43
C GLU A 437 11.21 -19.40 -21.22
N GLU A 438 10.53 -20.51 -20.94
CA GLU A 438 11.15 -21.83 -20.80
C GLU A 438 11.92 -22.22 -22.09
N SER A 439 11.33 -22.03 -23.27
CA SER A 439 11.98 -22.32 -24.55
C SER A 439 13.19 -21.44 -24.84
N LEU A 440 13.17 -20.18 -24.39
CA LEU A 440 14.27 -19.23 -24.55
C LEU A 440 15.41 -19.57 -23.59
N ASN A 441 15.11 -19.92 -22.34
CA ASN A 441 16.09 -20.41 -21.39
C ASN A 441 16.81 -21.66 -21.90
N VAL A 442 16.06 -22.63 -22.45
CA VAL A 442 16.66 -23.82 -23.06
C VAL A 442 17.56 -23.46 -24.25
N ARG A 443 17.14 -22.52 -25.11
CA ARG A 443 18.00 -22.06 -26.22
C ARG A 443 19.23 -21.29 -25.74
N GLU A 444 19.10 -20.50 -24.69
CA GLU A 444 20.21 -19.76 -24.10
C GLU A 444 21.21 -20.73 -23.50
N GLU A 445 20.75 -21.74 -22.77
CA GLU A 445 21.61 -22.80 -22.23
C GLU A 445 22.32 -23.58 -23.35
N GLN A 446 21.59 -23.95 -24.41
CA GLN A 446 22.19 -24.57 -25.61
C GLN A 446 23.21 -23.65 -26.27
N TRP A 447 22.89 -22.36 -26.43
CA TRP A 447 23.81 -21.40 -27.01
C TRP A 447 25.06 -21.23 -26.15
N CYS A 448 24.92 -21.01 -24.84
CA CYS A 448 26.01 -20.94 -23.87
C CYS A 448 26.89 -22.20 -23.90
N SER A 449 26.29 -23.39 -24.02
CA SER A 449 27.05 -24.65 -24.16
C SER A 449 27.80 -24.77 -25.50
N SER A 450 27.29 -24.14 -26.56
CA SER A 450 27.91 -24.13 -27.89
C SER A 450 29.03 -23.09 -28.04
N ILE A 451 29.03 -22.04 -27.21
CA ILE A 451 30.02 -20.94 -27.26
C ILE A 451 31.44 -21.47 -27.08
N PRO A 452 31.79 -22.29 -26.08
CA PRO A 452 33.15 -22.81 -25.91
C PRO A 452 33.66 -23.58 -27.14
N MET A 453 32.83 -24.40 -27.77
CA MET A 453 33.21 -25.12 -28.98
C MET A 453 33.41 -24.18 -30.18
N ALA A 454 32.52 -23.20 -30.36
CA ALA A 454 32.65 -22.20 -31.41
C ALA A 454 33.89 -21.31 -31.20
N LEU A 455 34.19 -20.93 -29.95
CA LEU A 455 35.38 -20.16 -29.57
C LEU A 455 36.65 -20.97 -29.80
N ASN A 456 36.68 -22.25 -29.43
CA ASN A 456 37.81 -23.13 -29.69
C ASN A 456 38.06 -23.31 -31.19
N SER A 457 36.99 -23.50 -31.98
CA SER A 457 37.10 -23.57 -33.45
C SER A 457 37.59 -22.26 -34.06
N LEU A 458 37.14 -21.11 -33.55
CA LEU A 458 37.59 -19.80 -34.03
C LEU A 458 39.06 -19.56 -33.65
N MET A 459 39.43 -19.89 -32.41
CA MET A 459 40.82 -19.79 -31.94
C MET A 459 41.74 -20.69 -32.76
N SER A 460 41.36 -21.94 -33.04
CA SER A 460 42.19 -22.83 -33.86
C SER A 460 42.32 -22.37 -35.32
N MET A 461 41.29 -21.72 -35.88
CA MET A 461 41.35 -21.16 -37.24
C MET A 461 42.13 -19.86 -37.30
N GLN A 462 42.11 -19.05 -36.24
CA GLN A 462 42.77 -17.75 -36.19
C GLN A 462 44.18 -17.82 -35.60
N GLU A 463 44.56 -18.88 -34.90
CA GLU A 463 45.90 -19.07 -34.32
C GLU A 463 47.01 -18.89 -35.36
N PRO A 464 46.96 -19.45 -36.59
CA PRO A 464 48.02 -19.23 -37.57
C PRO A 464 48.09 -17.78 -38.06
N ALA A 465 46.94 -17.13 -38.23
CA ALA A 465 46.84 -15.76 -38.72
C ALA A 465 47.27 -14.73 -37.65
N LEU A 466 46.84 -14.93 -36.40
CA LEU A 466 47.24 -14.15 -35.23
C LEU A 466 48.73 -14.35 -34.94
N THR A 467 49.23 -15.58 -34.97
CA THR A 467 50.67 -15.85 -34.79
C THR A 467 51.50 -15.15 -35.86
N ALA A 468 51.05 -15.13 -37.12
CA ALA A 468 51.71 -14.39 -38.20
C ALA A 468 51.60 -12.85 -38.08
N THR A 469 50.55 -12.32 -37.45
CA THR A 469 50.43 -10.87 -37.20
C THR A 469 51.27 -10.43 -35.99
N TYR A 470 51.37 -11.27 -34.96
CA TYR A 470 52.14 -11.00 -33.76
C TYR A 470 53.63 -11.34 -33.90
N SER A 471 54.04 -12.19 -34.85
CA SER A 471 55.47 -12.47 -35.13
C SER A 471 56.25 -11.23 -35.56
N HIS A 472 55.56 -10.17 -36.01
CA HIS A 472 56.14 -8.89 -36.38
C HIS A 472 55.83 -7.77 -35.36
N SER A 473 55.19 -8.09 -34.24
CA SER A 473 54.90 -7.17 -33.15
C SER A 473 56.06 -7.15 -32.14
N ALA A 474 56.34 -6.01 -31.51
CA ALA A 474 57.47 -5.87 -30.59
C ALA A 474 57.35 -6.75 -29.34
N MET A 475 56.11 -7.05 -28.92
CA MET A 475 55.78 -7.99 -27.84
C MET A 475 54.46 -8.72 -28.14
N ASN A 476 54.28 -9.93 -27.60
CA ASN A 476 53.04 -10.72 -27.73
C ASN A 476 51.82 -10.04 -27.09
N THR A 477 52.02 -8.95 -26.34
CA THR A 477 50.98 -8.14 -25.71
C THR A 477 50.78 -6.77 -26.36
N SER A 478 51.62 -6.36 -27.33
CA SER A 478 51.43 -5.10 -28.04
C SER A 478 50.46 -5.26 -29.21
N PRO A 479 49.51 -4.32 -29.42
CA PRO A 479 48.56 -4.41 -30.51
C PRO A 479 49.28 -4.46 -31.86
N PRO A 480 48.92 -5.39 -32.77
CA PRO A 480 49.52 -5.46 -34.09
C PRO A 480 49.28 -4.14 -34.83
N TYR A 481 50.29 -3.67 -35.56
CA TYR A 481 50.29 -2.37 -36.26
C TYR A 481 50.28 -1.13 -35.35
N GLN A 482 50.72 -1.21 -34.09
CA GLN A 482 50.91 -0.01 -33.28
C GLN A 482 51.84 0.98 -33.99
N LEU A 483 51.34 2.19 -34.21
CA LEU A 483 52.11 3.28 -34.78
C LEU A 483 53.36 3.52 -33.92
N SER A 484 54.51 3.76 -34.56
CA SER A 484 55.76 4.12 -33.88
C SER A 484 55.49 5.24 -32.86
N PRO A 485 56.12 5.22 -31.66
CA PRO A 485 55.86 6.20 -30.60
C PRO A 485 55.97 7.64 -31.09
N SER A 486 56.86 7.93 -32.04
CA SER A 486 56.99 9.24 -32.68
C SER A 486 55.74 9.66 -33.47
N VAL A 487 55.12 8.72 -34.18
CA VAL A 487 53.90 8.94 -34.97
C VAL A 487 52.67 9.05 -34.06
N ALA A 488 52.62 8.28 -32.97
CA ALA A 488 51.55 8.38 -31.98
C ALA A 488 51.54 9.73 -31.24
N ILE A 489 52.73 10.27 -30.91
CA ILE A 489 52.87 11.63 -30.38
C ILE A 489 52.36 12.65 -31.39
N LEU A 490 52.78 12.54 -32.65
CA LEU A 490 52.39 13.46 -33.72
C LEU A 490 50.87 13.41 -34.01
N GLN A 491 50.25 12.22 -33.95
CA GLN A 491 48.80 12.08 -34.07
C GLN A 491 48.06 12.74 -32.90
N ARG A 492 48.58 12.63 -31.67
CA ARG A 492 47.99 13.27 -30.49
C ARG A 492 48.10 14.79 -30.60
N GLU A 493 49.26 15.32 -31.00
CA GLU A 493 49.45 16.75 -31.26
C GLU A 493 48.55 17.26 -32.39
N ALA A 494 48.41 16.49 -33.48
CA ALA A 494 47.52 16.84 -34.59
C ALA A 494 46.06 16.86 -34.16
N LYS A 495 45.60 15.92 -33.32
CA LYS A 495 44.25 15.92 -32.75
C LYS A 495 44.01 17.14 -31.86
N VAL A 496 44.94 17.46 -30.96
CA VAL A 496 44.84 18.64 -30.10
C VAL A 496 44.78 19.92 -30.94
N LYS A 497 45.64 20.05 -31.95
CA LYS A 497 45.60 21.21 -32.87
C LYS A 497 44.30 21.25 -33.68
N SER A 498 43.79 20.12 -34.14
CA SER A 498 42.52 20.00 -34.85
C SER A 498 41.33 20.42 -33.99
N GLU A 499 41.30 20.00 -32.72
CA GLU A 499 40.25 20.37 -31.77
C GLU A 499 40.30 21.87 -31.45
N VAL A 500 41.49 22.43 -31.25
CA VAL A 500 41.69 23.88 -31.09
C VAL A 500 41.18 24.64 -32.31
N LEU A 501 41.57 24.23 -33.52
CA LEU A 501 41.08 24.81 -34.77
C LEU A 501 39.56 24.70 -34.91
N SER A 502 38.99 23.52 -34.62
CA SER A 502 37.54 23.31 -34.66
C SER A 502 36.80 24.23 -33.69
N SER A 503 37.33 24.43 -32.49
CA SER A 503 36.75 25.35 -31.50
C SER A 503 36.83 26.81 -31.95
N GLN A 504 37.92 27.21 -32.61
CA GLN A 504 38.08 28.55 -33.18
C GLN A 504 37.15 28.77 -34.38
N VAL A 505 36.97 27.78 -35.25
CA VAL A 505 36.01 27.84 -36.36
C VAL A 505 34.58 27.95 -35.85
N GLN A 506 34.21 27.18 -34.82
CA GLN A 506 32.89 27.30 -34.19
C GLN A 506 32.67 28.68 -33.55
N ARG A 507 33.70 29.26 -32.94
CA ARG A 507 33.65 30.62 -32.40
C ARG A 507 33.43 31.66 -33.51
N LEU A 508 34.19 31.56 -34.61
CA LEU A 508 34.03 32.43 -35.77
C LEU A 508 32.65 32.29 -36.42
N GLN A 509 32.12 31.07 -36.52
CA GLN A 509 30.75 30.86 -37.01
C GLN A 509 29.70 31.54 -36.12
N LYS A 510 29.87 31.48 -34.79
CA LYS A 510 29.00 32.22 -33.86
C LYS A 510 29.13 33.73 -34.03
N ASP A 511 30.35 34.24 -34.19
CA ASP A 511 30.58 35.68 -34.39
C ASP A 511 29.99 36.18 -35.73
N ILE A 512 30.01 35.36 -36.79
CA ILE A 512 29.34 35.65 -38.07
C ILE A 512 27.82 35.66 -37.90
N LEU A 513 27.25 34.69 -37.17
CA LEU A 513 25.81 34.67 -36.90
C LEU A 513 25.34 35.88 -36.07
N ILE A 514 26.21 36.42 -35.21
CA ILE A 514 25.94 37.66 -34.46
C ILE A 514 25.99 38.89 -35.38
N LEU A 515 26.82 38.87 -36.43
CA LEU A 515 26.89 39.91 -37.46
C LEU A 515 25.69 39.87 -38.43
N ASP A 516 25.17 38.68 -38.74
CA ASP A 516 23.97 38.49 -39.57
C ASP A 516 22.65 38.71 -38.81
N ASP A 517 22.69 38.92 -37.48
CA ASP A 517 21.50 39.27 -36.71
C ASP A 517 20.96 40.64 -37.16
N ASN A 518 19.74 40.66 -37.69
CA ASN A 518 19.04 41.87 -38.13
C ASN A 518 19.06 43.00 -37.09
N ARG A 519 19.18 42.66 -35.80
CA ARG A 519 19.31 43.64 -34.70
C ARG A 519 20.65 44.36 -34.69
N THR A 520 21.78 43.68 -34.95
CA THR A 520 23.10 44.31 -35.04
C THR A 520 23.21 45.12 -36.32
N HIS A 521 22.66 44.64 -37.44
CA HIS A 521 22.56 45.44 -38.67
C HIS A 521 21.75 46.73 -38.49
N ARG A 522 20.62 46.71 -37.77
CA ARG A 522 19.86 47.93 -37.46
C ARG A 522 20.64 48.90 -36.56
N LYS A 523 21.37 48.40 -35.56
CA LYS A 523 22.22 49.24 -34.70
C LYS A 523 23.39 49.83 -35.46
N LEU A 524 24.03 49.04 -36.31
CA LEU A 524 25.16 49.47 -37.14
C LEU A 524 24.70 50.48 -38.19
N LYS A 525 23.53 50.27 -38.80
CA LYS A 525 22.88 51.25 -39.69
C LYS A 525 22.53 52.54 -38.96
N ALA A 526 21.90 52.46 -37.78
CA ALA A 526 21.58 53.64 -36.96
C ALA A 526 22.85 54.39 -36.50
N PHE A 527 23.93 53.67 -36.23
CA PHE A 527 25.22 54.24 -35.88
C PHE A 527 25.88 54.94 -37.07
N VAL A 528 25.88 54.31 -38.25
CA VAL A 528 26.37 54.91 -39.51
C VAL A 528 25.53 56.14 -39.89
N GLU A 529 24.21 56.07 -39.77
CA GLU A 529 23.30 57.20 -40.00
C GLU A 529 23.57 58.36 -39.02
N ARG A 530 23.77 58.05 -37.73
CA ARG A 530 24.12 59.04 -36.71
C ARG A 530 25.49 59.67 -36.96
N TRP A 531 26.46 58.92 -37.47
CA TRP A 531 27.77 59.45 -37.79
C TRP A 531 27.78 60.30 -39.05
N ASN A 532 27.03 59.90 -40.08
CA ASN A 532 26.84 60.70 -41.29
C ASN A 532 26.06 62.01 -41.02
N LEU A 533 25.24 62.05 -39.97
CA LEU A 533 24.58 63.27 -39.48
C LEU A 533 25.52 64.19 -38.70
N LEU A 534 26.62 63.68 -38.14
CA LEU A 534 27.65 64.46 -37.44
C LEU A 534 28.74 64.98 -38.39
N SER A 535 28.82 64.46 -39.62
CA SER A 535 29.77 64.90 -40.64
C SER A 535 29.19 65.90 -41.66
N LYS A 536 27.95 66.34 -41.46
CA LYS A 536 27.32 67.48 -42.13
C LYS A 536 27.11 68.58 -41.11
#